data_AF-S8EWB9-F1
#
_entry.id   AF-S8EWB9-F1
#
_cell.length_a   1.000
_cell.length_b   1.000
_cell.length_c   1.000
_cell.angle_alpha   90.00
_cell.angle_beta   90.00
_cell.angle_gamma   90.00
#
_symmetry.space_group_name_H-M   'P 1'
#
loop_
_entity.id
_entity.type
_entity.pdbx_description
1 polymer ?
#
loop_
_entity_poly.entity_id
_entity_poly.type
_entity_poly.pdbx_seq_one_letter_code
_entity_poly.pdbx_strand_id
1 'polypeptide(L)'
;MATTLPTVVRTITIKHPGYTPPHDLIRFPAYDAVHGTELWGCNHRFVLDACRIIANNRDGFLSTVPQRHGRVPDSDVTLAADVYFYFTLDPHETDYPIVADFLAWRFPDALPDHWPRPALRSLQRFRVSESAMSTQVKSIDGACILSGFKQESSCDNAHLVPNDQAAWFAENNMSVHNIHPTIRQPNDVANGVCLRADIHRCLDRYGFVFFPMGTQFVAYFILPEEDYAEWYHRTPAQIHERVSIHFLYARFAFNIIASLCIMPSTRTVPPLPALVARDSWQRSLKRRSKTASATPSEKSIPEEPTSEPELGKRTTDDQSLGRAFAARYPHLQREVAYSDDYDYNTLSWHPEFDRMQGLKEAWLFRHPQIRQTSVSEDNVGLCDDR
;
A
#
# COMPACT_ATOMS: atom_id res chain seq x y z
N MET A 1 16.03 -14.33 -16.02
CA MET A 1 15.38 -14.69 -17.30
C MET A 1 14.05 -13.96 -17.30
N ALA A 2 13.82 -13.07 -18.26
CA ALA A 2 12.54 -12.38 -18.37
C ALA A 2 11.47 -13.41 -18.75
N THR A 3 10.39 -13.48 -17.99
CA THR A 3 9.22 -14.29 -18.32
C THR A 3 8.37 -13.46 -19.27
N THR A 4 8.25 -13.88 -20.53
CA THR A 4 7.37 -13.21 -21.48
C THR A 4 5.94 -13.30 -20.99
N LEU A 5 5.37 -12.19 -20.53
CA LEU A 5 3.96 -12.09 -20.14
C LEU A 5 3.02 -12.39 -21.32
N PRO A 6 1.74 -12.71 -21.07
CA PRO A 6 0.74 -12.80 -22.13
C PRO A 6 0.56 -11.44 -22.82
N THR A 7 0.30 -11.46 -24.13
CA THR A 7 0.03 -10.25 -24.93
C THR A 7 -1.23 -9.51 -24.48
N VAL A 8 -2.19 -10.22 -23.88
CA VAL A 8 -3.39 -9.65 -23.23
C VAL A 8 -3.52 -10.27 -21.85
N VAL A 9 -3.39 -9.43 -20.82
CA VAL A 9 -3.47 -9.89 -19.43
C VAL A 9 -4.93 -10.09 -19.05
N ARG A 10 -5.35 -11.35 -18.96
CA ARG A 10 -6.66 -11.70 -18.39
C ARG A 10 -6.63 -11.57 -16.86
N THR A 11 -7.81 -11.46 -16.26
CA THR A 11 -7.97 -11.33 -14.81
C THR A 11 -8.78 -12.49 -14.27
N ILE A 12 -8.32 -13.08 -13.17
CA ILE A 12 -9.07 -14.08 -12.39
C ILE A 12 -9.84 -13.37 -11.29
N THR A 13 -11.15 -13.57 -11.25
CA THR A 13 -12.04 -13.01 -10.23
C THR A 13 -12.42 -14.07 -9.20
N ILE A 14 -12.21 -13.75 -7.93
CA ILE A 14 -12.71 -14.57 -6.82
C ILE A 14 -13.99 -13.92 -6.30
N LYS A 15 -15.03 -14.73 -6.12
CA LYS A 15 -16.37 -14.30 -5.70
C LYS A 15 -16.76 -14.87 -4.34
N HIS A 16 -17.59 -14.11 -3.64
CA HIS A 16 -18.28 -14.50 -2.43
C HIS A 16 -19.61 -15.19 -2.78
N PRO A 17 -19.80 -16.48 -2.44
CA PRO A 17 -20.97 -17.25 -2.86
C PRO A 17 -22.25 -16.94 -2.07
N GLY A 18 -22.14 -16.33 -0.88
CA GLY A 18 -23.28 -16.03 0.01
C GLY A 18 -24.26 -14.94 -0.44
N TYR A 19 -24.04 -14.32 -1.60
CA TYR A 19 -24.87 -13.21 -2.09
C TYR A 19 -25.51 -13.57 -3.44
N THR A 20 -26.65 -12.96 -3.74
CA THR A 20 -27.37 -13.13 -5.01
C THR A 20 -27.61 -11.77 -5.66
N PRO A 21 -26.89 -11.43 -6.76
CA PRO A 21 -25.82 -12.20 -7.38
C PRO A 21 -24.55 -12.28 -6.50
N PRO A 22 -23.66 -13.28 -6.72
CA PRO A 22 -22.41 -13.38 -5.97
C PRO A 22 -21.55 -12.12 -6.12
N HIS A 23 -21.06 -11.60 -4.99
CA HIS A 23 -20.21 -10.41 -4.97
C HIS A 23 -18.77 -10.77 -5.36
N ASP A 24 -18.06 -9.84 -5.99
CA ASP A 24 -16.63 -9.99 -6.21
C ASP A 24 -15.89 -9.73 -4.89
N LEU A 25 -14.83 -10.49 -4.62
CA LEU A 25 -13.96 -10.30 -3.47
C LEU A 25 -12.66 -9.64 -3.89
N ILE A 26 -11.97 -10.26 -4.84
CA ILE A 26 -10.66 -9.81 -5.29
C ILE A 26 -10.42 -10.28 -6.73
N ARG A 27 -9.54 -9.57 -7.42
CA ARG A 27 -9.16 -9.83 -8.79
C ARG A 27 -7.65 -9.90 -8.89
N PHE A 28 -7.13 -10.88 -9.63
CA PHE A 28 -5.70 -11.05 -9.84
C PHE A 28 -5.37 -11.09 -11.33
N PRO A 29 -4.29 -10.44 -11.78
CA PRO A 29 -3.80 -10.61 -13.13
C PRO A 29 -3.25 -12.04 -13.31
N ALA A 30 -3.59 -12.66 -14.44
CA ALA A 30 -3.18 -14.02 -14.76
C ALA A 30 -1.78 -14.03 -15.38
N TYR A 31 -0.75 -14.00 -14.52
CA TYR A 31 0.67 -13.96 -14.94
C TYR A 31 1.39 -15.32 -14.87
N ASP A 32 0.74 -16.38 -14.39
CA ASP A 32 1.34 -17.70 -14.31
C ASP A 32 1.00 -18.58 -15.51
N ALA A 33 2.00 -19.05 -16.26
CA ALA A 33 1.77 -20.01 -17.32
C ALA A 33 1.13 -21.31 -16.79
N VAL A 34 0.11 -21.81 -17.49
CA VAL A 34 -0.55 -23.08 -17.18
C VAL A 34 0.14 -24.18 -17.99
N HIS A 35 0.79 -25.11 -17.28
CA HIS A 35 1.58 -26.17 -17.91
C HIS A 35 0.77 -26.96 -18.97
N GLY A 36 1.36 -27.10 -20.16
CA GLY A 36 0.76 -27.87 -21.26
C GLY A 36 -0.36 -27.13 -22.01
N THR A 37 -0.54 -25.82 -21.76
CA THR A 37 -1.54 -25.00 -22.45
C THR A 37 -0.97 -23.64 -22.83
N GLU A 38 -1.68 -22.89 -23.66
CA GLU A 38 -1.39 -21.48 -23.97
C GLU A 38 -2.07 -20.52 -22.97
N LEU A 39 -2.76 -21.07 -21.95
CA LEU A 39 -3.44 -20.28 -20.94
C LEU A 39 -2.46 -19.79 -19.88
N TRP A 40 -2.80 -18.64 -19.34
CA TRP A 40 -2.14 -18.03 -18.19
C TRP A 40 -3.09 -18.03 -17.02
N GLY A 41 -2.63 -17.91 -15.79
CA GLY A 41 -3.44 -18.05 -14.59
C GLY A 41 -2.81 -17.47 -13.34
N CYS A 42 -3.26 -17.94 -12.17
CA CYS A 42 -2.67 -17.59 -10.88
C CYS A 42 -2.36 -18.86 -10.10
N ASN A 43 -1.29 -18.83 -9.31
CA ASN A 43 -0.94 -19.91 -8.41
C ASN A 43 -2.09 -20.19 -7.42
N HIS A 44 -2.56 -21.44 -7.37
CA HIS A 44 -3.71 -21.84 -6.56
C HIS A 44 -3.47 -21.59 -5.07
N ARG A 45 -2.28 -21.94 -4.56
CA ARG A 45 -1.94 -21.72 -3.15
C ARG A 45 -1.95 -20.23 -2.78
N PHE A 46 -1.37 -19.39 -3.64
CA PHE A 46 -1.41 -17.94 -3.46
C PHE A 46 -2.84 -17.41 -3.32
N VAL A 47 -3.75 -17.83 -4.22
CA VAL A 47 -5.15 -17.39 -4.18
C VAL A 47 -5.85 -17.88 -2.91
N LEU A 48 -5.60 -19.12 -2.48
CA LEU A 48 -6.15 -19.64 -1.22
C LEU A 48 -5.70 -18.84 0.00
N ASP A 49 -4.41 -18.49 0.07
CA ASP A 49 -3.87 -17.67 1.16
C ASP A 49 -4.49 -16.27 1.17
N ALA A 50 -4.64 -15.65 0.00
CA ALA A 50 -5.32 -14.36 -0.11
C ALA A 50 -6.77 -14.44 0.36
N CYS A 51 -7.50 -15.48 -0.05
CA CYS A 51 -8.88 -15.68 0.40
C CYS A 51 -8.99 -15.92 1.90
N ARG A 52 -8.03 -16.66 2.48
CA ARG A 52 -7.94 -16.86 3.93
C ARG A 52 -7.76 -15.53 4.67
N ILE A 53 -6.91 -14.62 4.17
CA ILE A 53 -6.80 -13.26 4.74
C ILE A 53 -8.15 -12.53 4.70
N ILE A 54 -8.79 -12.53 3.53
CA ILE A 54 -10.07 -11.84 3.30
C ILE A 54 -11.16 -12.39 4.22
N ALA A 55 -11.20 -13.70 4.44
CA ALA A 55 -12.15 -14.37 5.33
C ALA A 55 -11.75 -14.36 6.81
N ASN A 56 -10.85 -13.46 7.21
CA ASN A 56 -10.36 -13.28 8.57
C ASN A 56 -9.67 -14.53 9.15
N ASN A 57 -8.70 -15.04 8.40
CA ASN A 57 -7.88 -16.22 8.70
C ASN A 57 -8.63 -17.56 8.75
N ARG A 58 -9.90 -17.60 8.34
CA ARG A 58 -10.68 -18.84 8.21
C ARG A 58 -10.18 -19.66 7.03
N ASP A 59 -10.03 -20.96 7.23
CA ASP A 59 -9.69 -21.88 6.15
C ASP A 59 -10.89 -22.14 5.24
N GLY A 60 -10.59 -22.54 4.00
CA GLY A 60 -11.59 -22.72 2.96
C GLY A 60 -11.02 -23.36 1.71
N PHE A 61 -11.82 -23.38 0.65
CA PHE A 61 -11.46 -23.91 -0.65
C PHE A 61 -12.08 -23.08 -1.77
N LEU A 62 -11.50 -23.19 -2.97
CA LEU A 62 -12.04 -22.58 -4.18
C LEU A 62 -12.96 -23.55 -4.91
N SER A 63 -13.96 -23.02 -5.59
CA SER A 63 -14.87 -23.76 -6.46
C SER A 63 -15.00 -23.06 -7.82
N THR A 64 -15.18 -23.81 -8.90
CA THR A 64 -15.44 -23.26 -10.25
C THR A 64 -16.91 -22.90 -10.46
N VAL A 65 -17.80 -23.31 -9.55
CA VAL A 65 -19.23 -23.02 -9.60
C VAL A 65 -19.70 -22.41 -8.26
N PRO A 66 -20.82 -21.66 -8.22
CA PRO A 66 -21.34 -21.05 -6.98
C PRO A 66 -21.96 -22.07 -6.02
N GLN A 67 -21.41 -23.29 -5.95
CA GLN A 67 -21.81 -24.37 -5.06
C GLN A 67 -20.58 -25.08 -4.50
N ARG A 68 -20.71 -25.64 -3.29
CA ARG A 68 -19.63 -26.33 -2.57
C ARG A 68 -19.10 -27.60 -3.26
N HIS A 69 -19.90 -28.24 -4.13
CA HIS A 69 -19.50 -29.48 -4.81
C HIS A 69 -18.55 -29.26 -6.00
N GLY A 70 -18.34 -28.01 -6.43
CA GLY A 70 -17.40 -27.66 -7.51
C GLY A 70 -15.96 -27.44 -7.08
N ARG A 71 -15.55 -28.02 -5.94
CA ARG A 71 -14.25 -27.78 -5.34
C ARG A 71 -13.12 -28.03 -6.34
N VAL A 72 -12.23 -27.05 -6.45
CA VAL A 72 -10.99 -27.16 -7.21
C VAL A 72 -10.05 -28.14 -6.48
N PRO A 73 -9.51 -29.16 -7.15
CA PRO A 73 -8.57 -30.10 -6.56
C PRO A 73 -7.30 -29.40 -6.05
N ASP A 74 -6.77 -29.85 -4.91
CA ASP A 74 -5.51 -29.33 -4.35
C ASP A 74 -4.29 -29.66 -5.24
N SER A 75 -4.44 -30.60 -6.19
CA SER A 75 -3.43 -30.94 -7.21
C SER A 75 -3.27 -29.87 -8.29
N ASP A 76 -4.26 -29.00 -8.47
CA ASP A 76 -4.21 -27.94 -9.47
C ASP A 76 -3.28 -26.84 -8.97
N VAL A 77 -2.12 -26.69 -9.63
CA VAL A 77 -1.10 -25.72 -9.23
C VAL A 77 -1.43 -24.31 -9.70
N THR A 78 -2.06 -24.19 -10.87
CA THR A 78 -2.39 -22.91 -11.52
C THR A 78 -3.86 -22.87 -11.89
N LEU A 79 -4.55 -21.84 -11.43
CA LEU A 79 -5.96 -21.58 -11.70
C LEU A 79 -6.11 -20.92 -13.07
N ALA A 80 -6.83 -21.57 -13.98
CA ALA A 80 -6.96 -21.15 -15.38
C ALA A 80 -8.34 -20.56 -15.74
N ALA A 81 -9.37 -20.77 -14.92
CA ALA A 81 -10.69 -20.19 -15.17
C ALA A 81 -10.72 -18.68 -14.86
N ASP A 82 -11.72 -17.98 -15.37
CA ASP A 82 -11.88 -16.53 -15.14
C ASP A 82 -12.55 -16.23 -13.80
N VAL A 83 -13.36 -17.16 -13.28
CA VAL A 83 -14.15 -16.98 -12.07
C VAL A 83 -14.02 -18.19 -11.15
N TYR A 84 -13.78 -17.91 -9.88
CA TYR A 84 -13.83 -18.90 -8.79
C TYR A 84 -14.64 -18.35 -7.62
N PHE A 85 -15.12 -19.25 -6.76
CA PHE A 85 -15.87 -18.92 -5.56
C PHE A 85 -15.14 -19.44 -4.33
N TYR A 86 -14.97 -18.59 -3.31
CA TYR A 86 -14.33 -19.01 -2.07
C TYR A 86 -15.37 -19.42 -1.02
N PHE A 87 -15.26 -20.66 -0.55
CA PHE A 87 -16.08 -21.21 0.52
C PHE A 87 -15.23 -21.43 1.76
N THR A 88 -15.68 -20.93 2.91
CA THR A 88 -15.12 -21.31 4.22
C THR A 88 -15.43 -22.78 4.51
N LEU A 89 -14.64 -23.43 5.37
CA LEU A 89 -14.88 -24.82 5.76
C LEU A 89 -16.17 -25.01 6.58
N ASP A 90 -16.68 -23.97 7.25
CA ASP A 90 -17.96 -24.01 7.94
C ASP A 90 -19.12 -23.99 6.93
N PRO A 91 -19.89 -25.09 6.78
CA PRO A 91 -20.98 -25.16 5.82
C PRO A 91 -22.16 -24.26 6.17
N HIS A 92 -22.28 -23.79 7.41
CA HIS A 92 -23.42 -23.00 7.89
C HIS A 92 -23.21 -21.48 7.71
N GLU A 93 -21.97 -21.02 7.57
CA GLU A 93 -21.64 -19.60 7.36
C GLU A 93 -21.61 -19.29 5.85
N THR A 94 -22.78 -19.12 5.24
CA THR A 94 -22.89 -18.86 3.79
C THR A 94 -22.49 -17.42 3.42
N ASP A 95 -22.78 -16.43 4.28
CA ASP A 95 -22.53 -14.99 4.11
C ASP A 95 -21.44 -14.48 5.09
N TYR A 96 -20.30 -15.18 5.13
CA TYR A 96 -19.21 -14.86 6.07
C TYR A 96 -18.72 -13.40 5.93
N PRO A 97 -18.39 -12.73 7.05
CA PRO A 97 -17.89 -11.37 7.01
C PRO A 97 -16.46 -11.34 6.45
N ILE A 98 -16.15 -10.33 5.64
CA ILE A 98 -14.82 -10.11 5.08
C ILE A 98 -14.05 -9.00 5.79
N VAL A 99 -12.72 -9.05 5.71
CA VAL A 99 -11.82 -8.05 6.29
C VAL A 99 -11.55 -6.95 5.27
N ALA A 100 -12.33 -5.88 5.33
CA ALA A 100 -12.26 -4.74 4.43
C ALA A 100 -11.21 -3.67 4.82
N ASP A 101 -10.71 -3.73 6.05
CA ASP A 101 -9.75 -2.78 6.62
C ASP A 101 -8.66 -3.57 7.35
N PHE A 102 -7.41 -3.21 7.13
CA PHE A 102 -6.28 -3.83 7.80
C PHE A 102 -6.35 -3.66 9.33
N LEU A 103 -6.90 -2.55 9.83
CA LEU A 103 -7.13 -2.35 11.27
C LEU A 103 -8.15 -3.33 11.87
N ALA A 104 -9.01 -3.93 11.04
CA ALA A 104 -9.95 -4.97 11.47
C ALA A 104 -9.35 -6.39 11.42
N TRP A 105 -8.23 -6.56 10.70
CA TRP A 105 -7.57 -7.84 10.58
C TRP A 105 -6.77 -8.18 11.85
N ARG A 106 -6.89 -9.42 12.32
CA ARG A 106 -6.03 -9.95 13.37
C ARG A 106 -4.91 -10.79 12.76
N PHE A 107 -3.69 -10.60 13.23
CA PHE A 107 -2.59 -11.47 12.85
C PHE A 107 -2.84 -12.89 13.39
N PRO A 108 -2.65 -13.95 12.59
CA PRO A 108 -2.96 -15.31 13.02
C PRO A 108 -1.93 -15.85 14.02
N ASP A 109 -2.37 -16.72 14.92
CA ASP A 109 -1.49 -17.38 15.90
C ASP A 109 -0.45 -18.30 15.24
N ALA A 110 -0.79 -18.85 14.06
CA ALA A 110 0.09 -19.70 13.27
C ALA A 110 0.02 -19.32 11.78
N LEU A 111 1.19 -19.18 11.17
CA LEU A 111 1.32 -19.01 9.71
C LEU A 111 1.02 -20.33 8.99
N PRO A 112 0.57 -20.27 7.72
CA PRO A 112 0.37 -21.49 6.92
C PRO A 112 1.67 -22.29 6.77
N ASP A 113 1.59 -23.62 6.76
CA ASP A 113 2.77 -24.51 6.84
C ASP A 113 3.81 -24.31 5.72
N HIS A 114 3.37 -23.84 4.56
CA HIS A 114 4.25 -23.59 3.41
C HIS A 114 5.00 -22.25 3.50
N TRP A 115 4.70 -21.40 4.49
CA TRP A 115 5.50 -20.22 4.78
C TRP A 115 6.77 -20.66 5.52
N PRO A 116 7.95 -20.54 4.89
CA PRO A 116 9.16 -21.17 5.39
C PRO A 116 9.57 -20.56 6.73
N ARG A 117 9.79 -21.39 7.74
CA ARG A 117 10.34 -20.94 9.03
C ARG A 117 11.86 -20.79 8.91
N PRO A 118 12.45 -19.61 9.15
CA PRO A 118 13.89 -19.47 9.15
C PRO A 118 14.49 -20.32 10.27
N ALA A 119 15.68 -20.86 10.02
CA ALA A 119 16.43 -21.57 11.05
C ALA A 119 16.70 -20.64 12.24
N LEU A 120 16.56 -21.15 13.46
CA LEU A 120 16.87 -20.40 14.68
C LEU A 120 18.35 -20.02 14.67
N ARG A 121 18.62 -18.73 14.45
CA ARG A 121 19.97 -18.15 14.48
C ARG A 121 19.96 -16.97 15.43
N SER A 122 21.09 -16.72 16.10
CA SER A 122 21.22 -15.51 16.92
C SER A 122 21.23 -14.27 16.02
N LEU A 123 20.14 -13.50 16.07
CA LEU A 123 19.99 -12.26 15.32
C LEU A 123 20.47 -11.03 16.12
N GLN A 124 21.07 -11.23 17.30
CA GLN A 124 21.50 -10.14 18.19
C GLN A 124 22.48 -9.17 17.53
N ARG A 125 23.30 -9.67 16.59
CA ARG A 125 24.28 -8.87 15.84
C ARG A 125 23.65 -7.81 14.92
N PHE A 126 22.36 -7.90 14.65
CA PHE A 126 21.62 -6.95 13.83
C PHE A 126 20.86 -5.90 14.66
N ARG A 127 20.97 -5.95 16.00
CA ARG A 127 20.30 -4.98 16.87
C ARG A 127 20.87 -3.59 16.64
N VAL A 128 19.98 -2.65 16.32
CA VAL A 128 20.28 -1.24 16.14
C VAL A 128 19.14 -0.40 16.73
N SER A 129 19.37 0.91 16.91
CA SER A 129 18.31 1.84 17.32
C SER A 129 17.28 2.04 16.20
N GLU A 130 16.07 2.47 16.57
CA GLU A 130 15.00 2.80 15.60
C GLU A 130 15.47 3.79 14.53
N SER A 131 16.22 4.83 14.95
CA SER A 131 16.76 5.87 14.06
C SER A 131 17.79 5.35 13.06
N ALA A 132 18.45 4.22 13.34
CA ALA A 132 19.49 3.64 12.50
C ALA A 132 18.94 2.59 11.51
N MET A 133 17.67 2.18 11.63
CA MET A 133 17.06 1.11 10.82
C MET A 133 17.31 1.32 9.32
N SER A 134 17.01 2.50 8.78
CA SER A 134 17.08 2.75 7.33
C SER A 134 18.50 2.55 6.78
N THR A 135 19.50 3.15 7.43
CA THR A 135 20.91 2.99 7.05
C THR A 135 21.36 1.55 7.18
N GLN A 136 20.95 0.88 8.27
CA GLN A 136 21.38 -0.49 8.54
C GLN A 136 20.76 -1.51 7.56
N VAL A 137 19.48 -1.36 7.19
CA VAL A 137 18.81 -2.20 6.19
C VAL A 137 19.54 -2.14 4.86
N LYS A 138 19.84 -0.93 4.37
CA LYS A 138 20.56 -0.72 3.12
C LYS A 138 21.98 -1.30 3.16
N SER A 139 22.68 -1.10 4.28
CA SER A 139 24.04 -1.62 4.47
C SER A 139 24.08 -3.15 4.51
N ILE A 140 23.13 -3.80 5.20
CA ILE A 140 23.09 -5.28 5.31
C ILE A 140 22.72 -5.92 3.98
N ASP A 141 21.69 -5.41 3.30
CA ASP A 141 21.23 -6.01 2.05
C ASP A 141 22.21 -5.71 0.90
N GLY A 142 22.90 -4.56 0.94
CA GLY A 142 23.96 -4.16 0.00
C GLY A 142 23.48 -3.85 -1.41
N ALA A 143 22.25 -4.20 -1.76
CA ALA A 143 21.60 -3.96 -3.04
C ALA A 143 20.08 -4.05 -2.90
N CYS A 144 19.35 -3.63 -3.93
CA CYS A 144 17.94 -3.96 -4.05
C CYS A 144 17.74 -5.49 -4.08
N ILE A 145 16.92 -6.02 -3.18
CA ILE A 145 16.70 -7.47 -3.02
C ILE A 145 16.01 -8.16 -4.21
N LEU A 146 15.46 -7.38 -5.16
CA LEU A 146 14.81 -7.88 -6.38
C LEU A 146 15.66 -7.64 -7.63
N SER A 147 16.12 -6.41 -7.85
CA SER A 147 16.87 -6.05 -9.07
C SER A 147 18.38 -6.25 -8.96
N GLY A 148 18.93 -6.44 -7.76
CA GLY A 148 20.37 -6.50 -7.51
C GLY A 148 21.09 -5.15 -7.71
N PHE A 149 20.35 -4.05 -7.86
CA PHE A 149 20.91 -2.71 -8.05
C PHE A 149 21.68 -2.24 -6.82
N LYS A 150 22.98 -1.95 -6.95
CA LYS A 150 23.90 -1.70 -5.84
C LYS A 150 24.04 -0.23 -5.43
N GLN A 151 23.57 0.70 -6.26
CA GLN A 151 23.72 2.12 -5.98
C GLN A 151 22.83 2.50 -4.79
N GLU A 152 23.42 2.70 -3.62
CA GLU A 152 22.70 2.93 -2.36
C GLU A 152 21.82 4.18 -2.42
N SER A 153 22.26 5.24 -3.11
CA SER A 153 21.48 6.48 -3.26
C SER A 153 20.18 6.32 -4.07
N SER A 154 20.02 5.21 -4.77
CA SER A 154 18.82 4.88 -5.54
C SER A 154 17.97 3.79 -4.88
N CYS A 155 18.37 3.35 -3.68
CA CYS A 155 17.68 2.34 -2.90
C CYS A 155 17.16 2.91 -1.59
N ASP A 156 15.98 2.47 -1.20
CA ASP A 156 15.28 2.85 0.00
C ASP A 156 15.13 1.66 0.95
N ASN A 157 14.97 1.95 2.23
CA ASN A 157 14.43 0.99 3.19
C ASN A 157 12.91 0.95 3.05
N ALA A 158 12.39 -0.18 2.57
CA ALA A 158 10.98 -0.46 2.46
C ALA A 158 10.47 -1.21 3.69
N HIS A 159 9.52 -0.60 4.41
CA HIS A 159 8.86 -1.23 5.55
C HIS A 159 7.88 -2.32 5.09
N LEU A 160 7.99 -3.50 5.70
CA LEU A 160 7.05 -4.60 5.45
C LEU A 160 5.71 -4.36 6.16
N VAL A 161 5.73 -4.02 7.45
CA VAL A 161 4.59 -3.39 8.12
C VAL A 161 4.82 -1.88 8.10
N PRO A 162 4.01 -1.10 7.36
CA PRO A 162 4.21 0.33 7.24
C PRO A 162 4.18 1.06 8.59
N ASN A 163 4.93 2.15 8.69
CA ASN A 163 5.04 2.96 9.90
C ASN A 163 3.76 3.69 10.31
N ASP A 164 2.78 3.81 9.42
CA ASP A 164 1.45 4.33 9.76
C ASP A 164 0.50 3.25 10.31
N GLN A 165 0.88 1.98 10.27
CA GLN A 165 0.14 0.86 10.89
C GLN A 165 0.62 0.55 12.32
N ALA A 166 1.23 1.51 13.01
CA ALA A 166 1.80 1.33 14.35
C ALA A 166 0.75 0.92 15.40
N ALA A 167 -0.49 1.40 15.29
CA ALA A 167 -1.59 0.99 16.17
C ALA A 167 -1.92 -0.50 16.02
N TRP A 168 -2.08 -0.96 14.77
CA TRP A 168 -2.29 -2.38 14.46
C TRP A 168 -1.11 -3.26 14.91
N PHE A 169 0.12 -2.79 14.67
CA PHE A 169 1.34 -3.47 15.06
C PHE A 169 1.40 -3.71 16.58
N ALA A 170 1.05 -2.71 17.38
CA ALA A 170 1.03 -2.82 18.83
C ALA A 170 -0.05 -3.79 19.33
N GLU A 171 -1.26 -3.71 18.77
CA GLU A 171 -2.39 -4.54 19.21
C GLU A 171 -2.21 -6.02 18.88
N ASN A 172 -1.57 -6.33 17.75
CA ASN A 172 -1.24 -7.70 17.37
C ASN A 172 0.07 -8.19 17.99
N ASN A 173 0.62 -7.45 18.97
CA ASN A 173 1.86 -7.77 19.67
C ASN A 173 3.05 -8.05 18.72
N MET A 174 3.08 -7.38 17.56
CA MET A 174 4.04 -7.68 16.49
C MET A 174 5.49 -7.36 16.89
N SER A 175 5.69 -6.60 17.98
CA SER A 175 7.02 -6.33 18.55
C SER A 175 7.79 -7.57 19.00
N VAL A 176 7.12 -8.72 19.21
CA VAL A 176 7.81 -9.99 19.53
C VAL A 176 8.66 -10.50 18.36
N HIS A 177 8.40 -10.01 17.15
CA HIS A 177 9.13 -10.36 15.94
C HIS A 177 10.24 -9.35 15.60
N ASN A 178 10.39 -8.29 16.39
CA ASN A 178 11.53 -7.38 16.28
C ASN A 178 12.81 -8.06 16.78
N ILE A 179 13.94 -7.73 16.16
CA ILE A 179 15.25 -8.17 16.63
C ILE A 179 15.66 -7.44 17.90
N HIS A 180 15.29 -6.15 18.01
CA HIS A 180 15.50 -5.35 19.21
C HIS A 180 14.33 -5.52 20.19
N PRO A 181 14.52 -6.17 21.35
CA PRO A 181 13.42 -6.57 22.23
C PRO A 181 12.69 -5.40 22.92
N THR A 182 13.30 -4.22 22.96
CA THR A 182 12.71 -3.01 23.56
C THR A 182 11.96 -2.13 22.57
N ILE A 183 12.16 -2.33 21.25
CA ILE A 183 11.47 -1.55 20.22
C ILE A 183 10.05 -2.09 20.10
N ARG A 184 9.06 -1.24 20.42
CA ARG A 184 7.63 -1.58 20.31
C ARG A 184 6.98 -1.06 19.04
N GLN A 185 7.72 -0.30 18.25
CA GLN A 185 7.28 0.28 16.98
C GLN A 185 7.72 -0.58 15.78
N PRO A 186 7.19 -0.32 14.58
CA PRO A 186 7.62 -1.03 13.36
C PRO A 186 9.05 -0.72 12.90
N ASN A 187 9.77 0.20 13.56
CA ASN A 187 11.13 0.63 13.19
C ASN A 187 12.22 -0.34 13.69
N ASP A 188 12.20 -1.58 13.23
CA ASP A 188 13.23 -2.57 13.50
C ASP A 188 13.76 -3.14 12.18
N VAL A 189 15.05 -3.49 12.13
CA VAL A 189 15.64 -4.06 10.92
C VAL A 189 14.96 -5.36 10.49
N ALA A 190 14.31 -6.12 11.37
CA ALA A 190 13.53 -7.28 10.92
C ALA A 190 12.36 -6.92 10.00
N ASN A 191 11.85 -5.68 10.08
CA ASN A 191 10.67 -5.17 9.37
C ASN A 191 11.03 -4.35 8.11
N GLY A 192 12.28 -4.41 7.63
CA GLY A 192 12.73 -3.60 6.49
C GLY A 192 13.49 -4.40 5.45
N VAL A 193 13.33 -4.05 4.17
CA VAL A 193 14.10 -4.59 3.05
C VAL A 193 14.61 -3.47 2.15
N CYS A 194 15.78 -3.66 1.54
CA CYS A 194 16.35 -2.71 0.60
C CYS A 194 15.72 -2.90 -0.79
N LEU A 195 15.06 -1.86 -1.31
CA LEU A 195 14.46 -1.86 -2.65
C LEU A 195 14.91 -0.65 -3.45
N ARG A 196 15.06 -0.81 -4.78
CA ARG A 196 15.23 0.34 -5.68
C ARG A 196 13.99 1.23 -5.56
N ALA A 197 14.16 2.55 -5.58
CA ALA A 197 13.10 3.48 -5.20
C ALA A 197 11.79 3.33 -6.00
N ASP A 198 11.87 2.96 -7.28
CA ASP A 198 10.71 2.66 -8.13
C ASP A 198 9.99 1.36 -7.74
N ILE A 199 10.74 0.30 -7.45
CA ILE A 199 10.21 -0.99 -6.96
C ILE A 199 9.59 -0.81 -5.56
N HIS A 200 10.22 -0.01 -4.70
CA HIS A 200 9.67 0.37 -3.40
C HIS A 200 8.32 1.07 -3.54
N ARG A 201 8.21 2.06 -4.43
CA ARG A 201 6.92 2.72 -4.72
C ARG A 201 5.88 1.74 -5.24
N CYS A 202 6.27 0.76 -6.09
CA CYS A 202 5.37 -0.28 -6.56
C CYS A 202 4.84 -1.15 -5.40
N LEU A 203 5.71 -1.55 -4.46
CA LEU A 203 5.31 -2.27 -3.26
C LEU A 203 4.29 -1.46 -2.43
N ASP A 204 4.56 -0.17 -2.21
CA ASP A 204 3.71 0.76 -1.44
C ASP A 204 2.40 1.14 -2.09
N ARG A 205 2.28 0.98 -3.41
CA ARG A 205 1.00 1.02 -4.14
C ARG A 205 0.33 -0.35 -4.23
N TYR A 206 0.75 -1.30 -3.39
CA TYR A 206 0.20 -2.65 -3.31
C TYR A 206 0.40 -3.50 -4.58
N GLY A 207 1.31 -3.11 -5.48
CA GLY A 207 1.46 -3.73 -6.80
C GLY A 207 1.87 -5.20 -6.76
N PHE A 208 2.68 -5.59 -5.77
CA PHE A 208 3.13 -6.96 -5.57
C PHE A 208 3.30 -7.29 -4.09
N VAL A 209 3.46 -8.57 -3.79
CA VAL A 209 3.77 -9.11 -2.45
C VAL A 209 4.97 -10.04 -2.51
N PHE A 210 5.60 -10.30 -1.37
CA PHE A 210 6.57 -11.39 -1.25
C PHE A 210 5.83 -12.68 -0.88
N PHE A 211 5.82 -13.65 -1.78
CA PHE A 211 5.10 -14.91 -1.58
C PHE A 211 6.07 -16.10 -1.57
N PRO A 212 5.92 -17.07 -0.64
CA PRO A 212 6.76 -18.26 -0.60
C PRO A 212 6.44 -19.19 -1.78
N MET A 213 7.48 -19.53 -2.55
CA MET A 213 7.40 -20.52 -3.62
C MET A 213 8.56 -21.52 -3.47
N GLY A 214 8.23 -22.70 -2.95
CA GLY A 214 9.23 -23.67 -2.52
C GLY A 214 10.01 -23.16 -1.30
N THR A 215 11.33 -23.08 -1.39
CA THR A 215 12.21 -22.64 -0.30
C THR A 215 12.57 -21.16 -0.35
N GLN A 216 12.03 -20.40 -1.31
CA GLN A 216 12.37 -19.01 -1.58
C GLN A 216 11.12 -18.13 -1.55
N PHE A 217 11.33 -16.84 -1.32
CA PHE A 217 10.29 -15.83 -1.56
C PHE A 217 10.48 -15.24 -2.95
N VAL A 218 9.37 -14.98 -3.63
CA VAL A 218 9.35 -14.30 -4.93
C VAL A 218 8.51 -13.02 -4.85
N ALA A 219 8.79 -12.04 -5.71
CA ALA A 219 7.85 -10.95 -5.93
C ALA A 219 6.67 -11.46 -6.77
N TYR A 220 5.47 -11.44 -6.21
CA TYR A 220 4.25 -11.90 -6.86
C TYR A 220 3.32 -10.71 -7.09
N PHE A 221 3.16 -10.31 -8.34
CA PHE A 221 2.33 -9.16 -8.72
C PHE A 221 0.85 -9.49 -8.61
N ILE A 222 0.12 -8.58 -7.97
CA ILE A 222 -1.31 -8.75 -7.65
C ILE A 222 -2.17 -7.66 -8.31
N LEU A 223 -1.55 -6.60 -8.82
CA LEU A 223 -2.16 -5.54 -9.62
C LEU A 223 -1.58 -5.52 -11.04
N PRO A 224 -2.27 -4.94 -12.04
CA PRO A 224 -1.82 -4.89 -13.42
C PRO A 224 -0.69 -3.85 -13.64
N GLU A 225 0.48 -4.14 -13.10
CA GLU A 225 1.71 -3.35 -13.25
C GLU A 225 2.60 -4.01 -14.32
N GLU A 226 2.13 -4.06 -15.57
CA GLU A 226 2.70 -4.89 -16.66
C GLU A 226 4.23 -4.71 -16.82
N ASP A 227 4.69 -3.46 -16.89
CA ASP A 227 6.12 -3.13 -17.03
C ASP A 227 6.97 -3.65 -15.87
N TYR A 228 6.42 -3.76 -14.65
CA TYR A 228 7.15 -4.32 -13.53
C TYR A 228 6.98 -5.83 -13.46
N ALA A 229 5.79 -6.34 -13.77
CA ALA A 229 5.47 -7.76 -13.74
C ALA A 229 6.31 -8.54 -14.76
N GLU A 230 6.58 -7.99 -15.94
CA GLU A 230 7.41 -8.65 -16.96
C GLU A 230 8.82 -8.97 -16.44
N TRP A 231 9.39 -8.07 -15.65
CA TRP A 231 10.74 -8.20 -15.12
C TRP A 231 10.80 -8.88 -13.75
N TYR A 232 9.76 -8.71 -12.94
CA TYR A 232 9.82 -9.04 -11.51
C TYR A 232 8.76 -10.04 -11.05
N HIS A 233 7.74 -10.38 -11.84
CA HIS A 233 6.78 -11.42 -11.45
C HIS A 233 7.49 -12.77 -11.32
N ARG A 234 7.36 -13.38 -10.15
CA ARG A 234 8.04 -14.60 -9.71
C ARG A 234 9.56 -14.54 -9.69
N THR A 235 10.14 -13.33 -9.73
CA THR A 235 11.58 -13.16 -9.54
C THR A 235 11.94 -13.43 -8.07
N PRO A 236 12.93 -14.31 -7.79
CA PRO A 236 13.36 -14.60 -6.42
C PRO A 236 13.89 -13.35 -5.72
N ALA A 237 13.33 -13.08 -4.53
CA ALA A 237 13.78 -12.04 -3.64
C ALA A 237 14.91 -12.55 -2.75
N GLN A 238 16.01 -11.79 -2.68
CA GLN A 238 17.15 -12.08 -1.80
C GLN A 238 16.84 -11.65 -0.36
N ILE A 239 15.85 -12.30 0.27
CA ILE A 239 15.43 -12.00 1.64
C ILE A 239 16.53 -12.40 2.63
N HIS A 240 17.12 -11.41 3.30
CA HIS A 240 18.13 -11.62 4.32
C HIS A 240 17.54 -12.34 5.56
N GLU A 241 18.31 -13.21 6.21
CA GLU A 241 17.89 -14.00 7.40
C GLU A 241 17.44 -13.18 8.62
N ARG A 242 17.61 -11.85 8.57
CA ARG A 242 17.18 -10.93 9.62
C ARG A 242 15.70 -10.58 9.49
N VAL A 243 15.17 -10.69 8.28
CA VAL A 243 13.81 -10.28 7.96
C VAL A 243 12.85 -11.30 8.57
N SER A 244 11.90 -10.82 9.38
CA SER A 244 10.92 -11.72 9.98
C SER A 244 9.88 -12.13 8.95
N ILE A 245 9.64 -13.44 8.86
CA ILE A 245 8.56 -13.99 8.02
C ILE A 245 7.18 -13.51 8.44
N HIS A 246 7.01 -13.14 9.71
CA HIS A 246 5.77 -12.60 10.23
C HIS A 246 5.48 -11.22 9.63
N PHE A 247 6.52 -10.42 9.38
CA PHE A 247 6.37 -9.13 8.69
C PHE A 247 6.15 -9.31 7.19
N LEU A 248 6.74 -10.33 6.56
CA LEU A 248 6.41 -10.69 5.18
C LEU A 248 4.93 -11.09 5.04
N TYR A 249 4.43 -11.92 5.95
CA TYR A 249 3.01 -12.33 5.98
C TYR A 249 2.08 -11.15 6.28
N ALA A 250 2.47 -10.25 7.20
CA ALA A 250 1.71 -9.04 7.46
C ALA A 250 1.67 -8.11 6.24
N ARG A 251 2.78 -7.96 5.49
CA ARG A 251 2.79 -7.21 4.23
C ARG A 251 1.88 -7.85 3.18
N PHE A 252 1.92 -9.18 3.08
CA PHE A 252 1.03 -9.93 2.21
C PHE A 252 -0.43 -9.61 2.53
N ALA A 253 -0.83 -9.73 3.80
CA ALA A 253 -2.20 -9.43 4.23
C ALA A 253 -2.60 -7.97 3.95
N PHE A 254 -1.71 -7.02 4.27
CA PHE A 254 -1.91 -5.59 4.05
C PHE A 254 -2.21 -5.27 2.57
N ASN A 255 -1.40 -5.79 1.65
CA ASN A 255 -1.58 -5.56 0.22
C ASN A 255 -2.83 -6.27 -0.34
N ILE A 256 -3.15 -7.48 0.13
CA ILE A 256 -4.36 -8.21 -0.28
C ILE A 256 -5.63 -7.45 0.16
N ILE A 257 -5.68 -6.99 1.41
CA ILE A 257 -6.84 -6.24 1.93
C ILE A 257 -7.02 -4.92 1.18
N ALA A 258 -5.92 -4.22 0.86
CA ALA A 258 -5.96 -2.99 0.07
C ALA A 258 -6.46 -3.19 -1.37
N SER A 259 -6.41 -4.42 -1.89
CA SER A 259 -6.81 -4.78 -3.27
C SER A 259 -8.24 -5.33 -3.37
N LEU A 260 -9.00 -5.28 -2.28
CA LEU A 260 -10.37 -5.81 -2.22
C LEU A 260 -11.36 -5.03 -3.10
N CYS A 261 -12.28 -5.79 -3.70
CA CYS A 261 -13.46 -5.27 -4.39
C CYS A 261 -14.65 -5.35 -3.44
N ILE A 262 -14.95 -4.29 -2.69
CA ILE A 262 -16.03 -4.34 -1.68
C ILE A 262 -17.33 -3.80 -2.27
N MET A 263 -18.36 -4.65 -2.34
CA MET A 263 -19.72 -4.20 -2.63
C MET A 263 -20.37 -3.63 -1.36
N PRO A 264 -21.18 -2.55 -1.43
CA PRO A 264 -21.74 -1.89 -0.25
C PRO A 264 -22.57 -2.80 0.68
N SER A 265 -23.22 -3.82 0.13
CA SER A 265 -24.02 -4.81 0.87
C SER A 265 -23.20 -5.96 1.47
N THR A 266 -21.88 -5.98 1.24
CA THR A 266 -21.01 -7.05 1.77
C THR A 266 -20.80 -6.84 3.26
N ARG A 267 -21.00 -7.91 4.03
CA ARG A 267 -20.78 -7.90 5.47
C ARG A 267 -19.29 -7.81 5.76
N THR A 268 -18.89 -6.85 6.58
CA THR A 268 -17.48 -6.64 6.93
C THR A 268 -17.20 -6.89 8.40
N VAL A 269 -15.96 -7.25 8.71
CA VAL A 269 -15.45 -7.28 10.08
C VAL A 269 -15.18 -5.83 10.52
N PRO A 270 -15.81 -5.34 11.60
CA PRO A 270 -15.56 -3.99 12.06
C PRO A 270 -14.15 -3.87 12.69
N PRO A 271 -13.44 -2.76 12.49
CA PRO A 271 -12.21 -2.50 13.21
C PRO A 271 -12.49 -2.30 14.70
N LEU A 272 -11.52 -2.63 15.55
CA LEU A 272 -11.66 -2.41 16.98
C LEU A 272 -11.71 -0.90 17.27
N PRO A 273 -12.73 -0.37 17.98
CA PRO A 273 -12.86 1.07 18.22
C PRO A 273 -11.62 1.71 18.86
N ALA A 274 -10.97 0.98 19.78
CA ALA A 274 -9.74 1.42 20.43
C ALA A 274 -8.57 1.58 19.45
N LEU A 275 -8.48 0.73 18.42
CA LEU A 275 -7.48 0.84 17.36
C LEU A 275 -7.72 2.07 16.50
N VAL A 276 -8.97 2.30 16.09
CA VAL A 276 -9.35 3.46 15.28
C VAL A 276 -9.02 4.78 16.01
N ALA A 277 -9.33 4.85 17.30
CA ALA A 277 -8.99 6.00 18.13
C ALA A 277 -7.47 6.23 18.23
N ARG A 278 -6.69 5.16 18.46
CA ARG A 278 -5.22 5.23 18.52
C ARG A 278 -4.61 5.67 17.19
N ASP A 279 -5.05 5.10 16.08
CA ASP A 279 -4.55 5.44 14.74
C ASP A 279 -4.86 6.90 14.38
N SER A 280 -6.11 7.34 14.60
CA SER A 280 -6.51 8.74 14.39
C SER A 280 -5.65 9.72 15.21
N TRP A 281 -5.37 9.38 16.47
CA TRP A 281 -4.50 10.18 17.33
C TRP A 281 -3.04 10.22 16.84
N GLN A 282 -2.48 9.07 16.43
CA GLN A 282 -1.12 8.99 15.88
C GLN A 282 -0.98 9.80 14.57
N ARG A 283 -1.96 9.72 13.68
CA ARG A 283 -2.00 10.52 12.44
C ARG A 283 -2.07 12.02 12.74
N SER A 284 -2.87 12.40 13.74
CA SER A 284 -3.00 13.79 14.18
C SER A 284 -1.70 14.35 14.76
N LEU A 285 -0.96 13.57 15.56
CA LEU A 285 0.37 13.94 16.03
C LEU A 285 1.37 14.13 14.90
N LYS A 286 1.42 13.20 13.94
CA LYS A 286 2.31 13.31 12.77
C LYS A 286 2.02 14.58 11.95
N ARG A 287 0.75 14.97 11.80
CA ARG A 287 0.35 16.22 11.13
C ARG A 287 0.81 17.45 11.92
N ARG A 288 0.66 17.44 13.25
CA ARG A 288 1.13 18.51 14.15
C ARG A 288 2.65 18.67 14.17
N SER A 289 3.41 17.57 14.21
CA SER A 289 4.87 17.62 14.16
C SER A 289 5.38 18.18 12.82
N LYS A 290 4.74 17.82 11.69
CA LYS A 290 5.07 18.42 10.39
C LYS A 290 4.77 19.92 10.31
N THR A 291 3.78 20.42 11.06
CA THR A 291 3.46 21.87 11.13
C THR A 291 4.31 22.61 12.16
N ALA A 292 4.72 21.97 13.25
CA ALA A 292 5.55 22.58 14.30
C ALA A 292 7.04 22.72 13.90
N SER A 293 7.52 21.93 12.94
CA SER A 293 8.85 22.10 12.34
C SER A 293 8.97 23.34 11.44
N ALA A 294 7.88 24.06 11.19
CA ALA A 294 7.88 25.40 10.61
C ALA A 294 7.77 26.42 11.76
N THR A 295 8.90 26.85 12.32
CA THR A 295 8.94 27.80 13.43
C THR A 295 8.46 29.19 12.98
N PRO A 296 7.51 29.85 13.68
CA PRO A 296 7.19 31.26 13.47
C PRO A 296 8.13 32.14 14.31
N SER A 297 8.82 33.09 13.67
CA SER A 297 9.61 34.12 14.36
C SER A 297 8.71 35.12 15.08
N GLU A 298 9.16 35.52 16.27
CA GLU A 298 8.48 36.37 17.26
C GLU A 298 8.15 37.80 16.80
N LYS A 299 7.17 38.35 17.52
CA LYS A 299 6.40 39.59 17.31
C LYS A 299 7.17 40.89 17.57
N SER A 300 6.81 41.92 16.82
CA SER A 300 6.57 43.29 17.35
C SER A 300 5.39 43.94 16.61
N ILE A 301 4.65 44.78 17.35
CA ILE A 301 3.31 45.36 17.10
C ILE A 301 3.49 46.88 16.79
N PRO A 302 2.47 47.69 16.40
CA PRO A 302 1.68 47.77 15.16
C PRO A 302 1.83 49.13 14.42
N GLU A 303 1.75 49.17 13.09
CA GLU A 303 1.20 50.34 12.38
C GLU A 303 0.42 49.88 11.13
N GLU A 304 -0.74 50.47 10.93
CA GLU A 304 -1.69 50.29 9.82
C GLU A 304 -1.60 51.53 8.89
N PRO A 305 -2.19 51.54 7.67
CA PRO A 305 -1.92 50.66 6.54
C PRO A 305 -1.62 51.49 5.28
N THR A 306 -0.67 51.12 4.44
CA THR A 306 -0.68 51.53 3.01
C THR A 306 0.47 50.87 2.26
N SER A 307 0.17 49.79 1.55
CA SER A 307 0.73 49.40 0.24
C SER A 307 0.58 47.88 0.05
N GLU A 308 0.49 47.52 -1.23
CA GLU A 308 0.20 46.21 -1.79
C GLU A 308 0.99 45.05 -1.16
N PRO A 309 0.45 43.81 -1.13
CA PRO A 309 1.18 42.67 -0.58
C PRO A 309 2.35 42.33 -1.49
N GLU A 310 3.57 42.71 -1.09
CA GLU A 310 4.80 42.18 -1.66
C GLU A 310 4.80 40.65 -1.51
N LEU A 311 4.79 40.00 -2.67
CA LEU A 311 4.87 38.56 -2.85
C LEU A 311 6.14 38.03 -2.18
N GLY A 312 5.98 37.02 -1.32
CA GLY A 312 7.04 36.45 -0.49
C GLY A 312 8.35 36.20 -1.23
N LYS A 313 9.46 36.65 -0.64
CA LYS A 313 10.81 36.47 -1.16
C LYS A 313 11.09 34.97 -1.31
N ARG A 314 11.27 34.51 -2.56
CA ARG A 314 11.71 33.15 -2.90
C ARG A 314 13.02 32.82 -2.18
N THR A 315 13.09 31.64 -1.59
CA THR A 315 14.30 31.12 -0.97
C THR A 315 15.42 30.98 -2.00
N THR A 316 16.68 30.99 -1.56
CA THR A 316 17.85 30.79 -2.45
C THR A 316 17.83 29.43 -3.15
N ASP A 317 17.17 28.43 -2.58
CA ASP A 317 17.07 27.07 -3.10
C ASP A 317 16.02 26.95 -4.22
N ASP A 318 14.87 27.64 -4.09
CA ASP A 318 13.85 27.74 -5.16
C ASP A 318 14.37 28.45 -6.41
N GLN A 319 15.22 29.46 -6.22
CA GLN A 319 15.84 30.19 -7.33
C GLN A 319 16.90 29.35 -8.06
N SER A 320 17.50 28.38 -7.36
CA SER A 320 18.45 27.40 -7.91
C SER A 320 17.71 26.36 -8.76
N LEU A 321 16.65 25.76 -8.21
CA LEU A 321 15.81 24.78 -8.91
C LEU A 321 15.10 25.38 -10.12
N GLY A 322 14.58 26.61 -10.00
CA GLY A 322 13.97 27.33 -11.12
C GLY A 322 14.95 27.59 -12.26
N ARG A 323 16.22 27.91 -11.96
CA ARG A 323 17.27 28.08 -12.98
C ARG A 323 17.68 26.77 -13.64
N ALA A 324 17.80 25.69 -12.89
CA ALA A 324 18.08 24.35 -13.43
C ALA A 324 16.94 23.85 -14.32
N PHE A 325 15.69 24.08 -13.92
CA PHE A 325 14.50 23.77 -14.71
C PHE A 325 14.47 24.58 -16.01
N ALA A 326 14.66 25.90 -15.91
CA ALA A 326 14.73 26.82 -17.05
C ALA A 326 15.81 26.43 -18.08
N ALA A 327 16.95 25.94 -17.63
CA ALA A 327 18.02 25.46 -18.49
C ALA A 327 17.67 24.13 -19.20
N ARG A 328 16.90 23.25 -18.54
CA ARG A 328 16.52 21.94 -19.07
C ARG A 328 15.30 21.99 -19.98
N TYR A 329 14.34 22.86 -19.69
CA TYR A 329 13.08 23.02 -20.42
C TYR A 329 12.85 24.48 -20.84
N PRO A 330 13.70 25.03 -21.73
CA PRO A 330 13.60 26.44 -22.13
C PRO A 330 12.30 26.78 -22.86
N HIS A 331 11.66 25.80 -23.51
CA HIS A 331 10.39 25.97 -24.22
C HIS A 331 9.19 26.16 -23.26
N LEU A 332 9.28 25.69 -22.01
CA LEU A 332 8.23 25.83 -20.98
C LEU A 332 8.28 27.16 -20.22
N GLN A 333 9.23 28.05 -20.53
CA GLN A 333 9.30 29.37 -19.88
C GLN A 333 8.31 30.39 -20.43
N ARG A 334 7.70 30.12 -21.59
CA ARG A 334 6.69 31.02 -22.18
C ARG A 334 5.32 30.68 -21.64
N GLU A 335 4.67 31.68 -21.06
CA GLU A 335 3.24 31.58 -20.74
C GLU A 335 2.45 31.42 -22.05
N VAL A 336 1.74 30.30 -22.17
CA VAL A 336 0.82 30.02 -23.27
C VAL A 336 -0.57 29.76 -22.69
N ALA A 337 -1.62 30.22 -23.38
CA ALA A 337 -2.99 30.06 -22.89
C ALA A 337 -3.44 28.58 -22.82
N TYR A 338 -2.85 27.73 -23.66
CA TYR A 338 -3.04 26.29 -23.69
C TYR A 338 -1.75 25.64 -24.21
N SER A 339 -1.23 24.64 -23.51
CA SER A 339 -0.03 23.90 -23.91
C SER A 339 -0.41 22.47 -24.30
N ASP A 340 -0.13 22.10 -25.54
CA ASP A 340 -0.19 20.73 -26.05
C ASP A 340 1.16 20.00 -25.88
N ASP A 341 2.10 20.62 -25.17
CA ASP A 341 3.44 20.09 -24.97
C ASP A 341 3.38 18.85 -24.05
N TYR A 342 4.00 17.76 -24.51
CA TYR A 342 4.06 16.51 -23.77
C TYR A 342 4.77 16.69 -22.43
N ASP A 343 5.84 17.49 -22.39
CA ASP A 343 6.60 17.71 -21.16
C ASP A 343 5.77 18.53 -20.16
N TYR A 344 4.98 19.51 -20.61
CA TYR A 344 4.08 20.27 -19.73
C TYR A 344 3.05 19.38 -19.03
N ASN A 345 2.52 18.38 -19.74
CA ASN A 345 1.44 17.50 -19.25
C ASN A 345 1.94 16.27 -18.47
N THR A 346 3.24 15.97 -18.50
CA THR A 346 3.82 14.78 -17.85
C THR A 346 4.73 15.10 -16.66
N LEU A 347 5.12 16.36 -16.48
CA LEU A 347 5.94 16.78 -15.35
C LEU A 347 5.15 16.72 -14.04
N SER A 348 5.68 15.99 -13.06
CA SER A 348 5.10 15.88 -11.71
C SER A 348 5.24 17.15 -10.88
N TRP A 349 6.05 18.12 -11.33
CA TRP A 349 6.30 19.37 -10.65
C TRP A 349 6.80 20.45 -11.64
N HIS A 350 6.26 21.68 -11.52
CA HIS A 350 6.66 22.86 -12.28
C HIS A 350 7.07 23.98 -11.31
N PRO A 351 8.12 24.77 -11.58
CA PRO A 351 8.59 25.82 -10.66
C PRO A 351 7.60 26.98 -10.42
N GLU A 352 6.50 27.02 -11.17
CA GLU A 352 5.38 27.93 -10.92
C GLU A 352 4.28 27.35 -10.04
N PHE A 353 4.36 26.08 -9.66
CA PHE A 353 3.35 25.40 -8.85
C PHE A 353 3.07 26.16 -7.54
N ASP A 354 4.12 26.58 -6.83
CA ASP A 354 3.97 27.32 -5.58
C ASP A 354 3.40 28.74 -5.79
N ARG A 355 3.73 29.38 -6.93
CA ARG A 355 3.15 30.68 -7.32
C ARG A 355 1.65 30.52 -7.61
N MET A 356 1.27 29.50 -8.37
CA MET A 356 -0.13 29.20 -8.70
C MET A 356 -0.94 28.83 -7.45
N GLN A 357 -0.36 28.04 -6.56
CA GLN A 357 -0.98 27.66 -5.29
C GLN A 357 -1.19 28.89 -4.39
N GLY A 358 -0.19 29.78 -4.30
CA GLY A 358 -0.33 31.06 -3.60
C GLY A 358 -1.40 31.98 -4.20
N LEU A 359 -1.48 32.07 -5.53
CA LEU A 359 -2.52 32.84 -6.23
C LEU A 359 -3.92 32.24 -6.00
N LYS A 360 -4.04 30.91 -6.04
CA LYS A 360 -5.29 30.19 -5.74
C LYS A 360 -5.74 30.46 -4.30
N GLU A 361 -4.84 30.40 -3.34
CA GLU A 361 -5.14 30.67 -1.93
C GLU A 361 -5.56 32.13 -1.70
N ALA A 362 -4.85 33.09 -2.30
CA ALA A 362 -5.20 34.50 -2.26
C ALA A 362 -6.56 34.78 -2.92
N TRP A 363 -6.86 34.09 -4.04
CA TRP A 363 -8.15 34.20 -4.69
C TRP A 363 -9.27 33.60 -3.84
N LEU A 364 -9.07 32.42 -3.26
CA LEU A 364 -10.04 31.77 -2.34
C LEU A 364 -10.26 32.57 -1.05
N PHE A 365 -9.26 33.31 -0.59
CA PHE A 365 -9.40 34.23 0.54
C PHE A 365 -10.32 35.41 0.19
N ARG A 366 -10.23 35.92 -1.05
CA ARG A 366 -11.08 37.02 -1.53
C ARG A 366 -12.48 36.59 -1.97
N HIS A 367 -12.72 35.29 -2.15
CA HIS A 367 -14.00 34.73 -2.60
C HIS A 367 -14.51 33.62 -1.66
N PRO A 368 -14.77 33.92 -0.37
CA PRO A 368 -15.14 32.93 0.65
C PRO A 368 -16.44 32.19 0.33
N GLN A 369 -17.36 32.79 -0.44
CA GLN A 369 -18.62 32.19 -0.88
C GLN A 369 -18.44 30.91 -1.73
N ILE A 370 -17.26 30.70 -2.31
CA ILE A 370 -16.94 29.52 -3.13
C ILE A 370 -16.52 28.34 -2.25
N ARG A 371 -16.20 28.56 -0.97
CA ARG A 371 -15.84 27.49 -0.02
C ARG A 371 -17.04 26.75 0.58
N GLN A 372 -18.27 27.22 0.37
CA GLN A 372 -19.48 26.55 0.86
C GLN A 372 -20.08 25.64 -0.21
N THR A 373 -19.84 24.33 -0.12
CA THR A 373 -20.66 23.31 -0.77
C THR A 373 -21.50 22.57 0.28
N SER A 374 -22.82 22.76 0.18
CA SER A 374 -23.96 21.99 0.69
C SER A 374 -23.84 21.28 2.05
N VAL A 375 -24.38 21.91 3.10
CA VAL A 375 -25.01 21.16 4.21
C VAL A 375 -26.42 20.82 3.74
N SER A 376 -26.73 19.53 3.66
CA SER A 376 -28.08 19.01 3.43
C SER A 376 -28.97 19.37 4.63
N GLU A 377 -29.98 20.21 4.40
CA GLU A 377 -31.12 20.38 5.30
C GLU A 377 -32.00 19.14 5.21
N ASP A 378 -32.10 18.41 6.33
CA ASP A 378 -33.24 17.56 6.65
C ASP A 378 -33.29 17.38 8.16
N ASN A 379 -34.22 18.08 8.84
CA ASN A 379 -35.05 17.41 9.82
C ASN A 379 -36.36 18.17 10.08
N VAL A 380 -37.44 17.45 9.81
CA VAL A 380 -38.83 17.81 10.03
C VAL A 380 -39.20 17.63 11.51
N GLY A 381 -40.02 18.55 12.02
CA GLY A 381 -41.07 18.19 12.98
C GLY A 381 -40.98 18.84 14.36
N LEU A 382 -41.75 19.90 14.56
CA LEU A 382 -42.43 20.16 15.83
C LEU A 382 -43.83 20.69 15.53
N CYS A 383 -44.82 19.86 15.89
CA CYS A 383 -46.18 20.29 16.20
C CYS A 383 -46.14 21.25 17.41
N ASP A 384 -46.92 22.33 17.39
CA ASP A 384 -47.85 22.67 18.48
C ASP A 384 -48.71 23.90 18.14
N ASP A 385 -50.02 23.70 18.22
CA ASP A 385 -51.07 24.57 18.77
C ASP A 385 -50.95 26.10 18.70
N ARG A 386 -51.74 26.73 17.81
CA ARG A 386 -52.97 27.49 18.11
C ARG A 386 -53.47 28.31 16.93
#